data_AF-Q17SZ9-F1
#
_entry.id   AF-Q17SZ9-F1
#
_cell.length_a   1.000
_cell.length_b   1.000
_cell.length_c   1.000
_cell.angle_alpha   90.00
_cell.angle_beta   90.00
_cell.angle_gamma   90.00
#
_symmetry.space_group_name_H-M   'P 1'
#
loop_
_entity.id
_entity.type
_entity.pdbx_description
1 polymer ?
#
loop_
_entity_poly.entity_id
_entity_poly.type
_entity_poly.pdbx_seq_one_letter_code
_entity_poly.pdbx_strand_id
1 'polypeptide(L)'
;MKKHILSLTLGSLLVSTLSAEDDGFYTSVGYQIGEAAQMVTNTKGIQELSDNYEKLNNLLNRYSTLNTLIKLSADPSAVSGAINNLNAGATGLLKEKINSPAYQAVSLALNAAVGLWNTIGYAVMCGNGNGTGSGPGSVIFNEEPGQHSTQITCDRYESTGPGKSMSIEEFKKLNEAYQIIQQALKKGSGFPELGGNGTKVSVTYTYECKQSNNINGGVEQFCQAKNGSGSNGSSGNGTSTQMTNQDGVTITTTYNNNKAT
;
A
#
# COMPACT_ATOMS: atom_id res chain seq x y z
N MET A 1 24.51 21.29 10.14
CA MET A 1 23.81 19.98 10.06
C MET A 1 24.56 18.95 10.90
N LYS A 2 23.94 18.46 11.99
CA LYS A 2 24.21 17.20 12.74
C LYS A 2 23.35 17.26 14.01
N LYS A 3 22.10 16.78 13.96
CA LYS A 3 21.62 15.44 14.37
C LYS A 3 22.04 15.08 15.80
N HIS A 4 21.18 15.39 16.77
CA HIS A 4 21.18 14.79 18.10
C HIS A 4 20.39 13.48 18.05
N ILE A 5 21.01 12.40 18.52
CA ILE A 5 20.40 11.09 18.72
C ILE A 5 20.14 10.99 20.22
N LEU A 6 18.87 10.88 20.60
CA LEU A 6 18.46 10.55 21.97
C LEU A 6 18.81 9.09 22.26
N SER A 7 19.64 8.86 23.27
CA SER A 7 19.85 7.56 23.89
C SER A 7 19.23 7.59 25.29
N LEU A 8 18.21 6.77 25.49
CA LEU A 8 17.60 6.48 26.79
C LEU A 8 18.41 5.33 27.41
N THR A 9 19.25 5.62 28.41
CA THR A 9 19.92 4.58 29.21
C THR A 9 19.13 4.33 30.48
N LEU A 10 18.51 3.16 30.52
CA LEU A 10 17.93 2.49 31.68
C LEU A 10 19.09 2.03 32.59
N GLY A 11 19.15 2.49 33.84
CA GLY A 11 20.29 2.18 34.72
C GLY A 11 20.03 2.37 36.21
N SER A 12 19.63 1.26 36.84
CA SER A 12 20.01 0.82 38.19
C SER A 12 19.66 1.70 39.40
N LEU A 13 18.57 1.29 40.07
CA LEU A 13 18.35 1.49 41.49
C LEU A 13 19.29 0.53 42.25
N LEU A 14 20.36 1.04 42.87
CA LEU A 14 21.13 0.30 43.87
C LEU A 14 20.93 0.98 45.23
N VAL A 15 20.22 0.25 46.09
CA VAL A 15 20.14 0.48 47.53
C VAL A 15 21.55 0.33 48.11
N SER A 16 22.04 1.37 48.78
CA SER A 16 23.16 1.24 49.71
C SER A 16 22.68 1.67 51.08
N THR A 17 22.58 0.68 51.95
CA THR A 17 22.47 0.80 53.40
C THR A 17 23.67 1.58 53.92
N LEU A 18 23.45 2.78 54.46
CA LEU A 18 24.44 3.42 55.32
C LEU A 18 24.04 3.15 56.77
N SER A 19 24.68 2.14 57.35
CA SER A 19 24.83 2.01 58.79
C SER A 19 25.66 3.20 59.28
N ALA A 20 25.06 4.05 60.11
CA ALA A 20 25.79 4.95 60.98
C ALA A 20 25.53 4.47 62.41
N GLU A 21 26.53 3.77 62.94
CA GLU A 21 26.67 3.45 64.35
C GLU A 21 27.00 4.74 65.11
N ASP A 22 26.29 4.91 66.22
CA ASP A 22 26.55 5.70 67.43
C ASP A 22 27.88 6.49 67.50
N ASP A 23 27.79 7.82 67.49
CA ASP A 23 28.31 8.67 68.58
C ASP A 23 27.96 10.14 68.35
N GLY A 24 27.58 10.80 69.45
CA GLY A 24 26.80 12.04 69.45
C GLY A 24 27.43 13.25 68.78
N PHE A 25 26.72 13.78 67.77
CA PHE A 25 26.77 15.21 67.42
C PHE A 25 25.39 15.67 66.91
N TYR A 26 24.42 15.78 67.82
CA TYR A 26 23.15 16.46 67.56
C TYR A 26 23.33 17.97 67.70
N THR A 27 23.94 18.63 66.70
CA THR A 27 23.73 20.07 66.49
C THR A 27 23.67 20.37 64.98
N SER A 28 22.63 21.11 64.57
CA SER A 28 22.42 21.78 63.26
C SER A 28 21.80 21.03 62.06
N VAL A 29 21.41 19.76 62.15
CA VAL A 29 20.66 19.11 61.04
C VAL A 29 19.15 19.39 61.07
N GLY A 30 18.56 19.77 62.21
CA GLY A 30 17.11 20.05 62.30
C GLY A 30 16.65 21.32 61.56
N TYR A 31 17.48 22.37 61.51
CA TYR A 31 17.18 23.60 60.75
C TYR A 31 17.35 23.39 59.25
N GLN A 32 18.43 22.71 58.82
CA GLN A 32 18.64 22.37 57.40
C GLN A 32 17.62 21.37 56.87
N ILE A 33 17.17 20.39 57.66
CA ILE A 33 16.14 19.43 57.26
C ILE A 33 14.74 20.08 57.29
N GLY A 34 14.45 20.96 58.26
CA GLY A 34 13.21 21.73 58.30
C GLY A 34 13.08 22.71 57.12
N GLU A 35 14.16 23.42 56.78
CA GLU A 35 14.21 24.32 55.63
C GLU A 35 14.21 23.55 54.30
N ALA A 36 14.88 22.41 54.20
CA ALA A 36 14.85 21.55 53.00
C ALA A 36 13.50 20.84 52.81
N ALA A 37 12.88 20.30 53.86
CA ALA A 37 11.54 19.70 53.77
C ALA A 37 10.45 20.74 53.51
N GLN A 38 10.60 21.95 54.06
CA GLN A 38 9.74 23.08 53.76
C GLN A 38 10.00 23.65 52.36
N MET A 39 11.24 23.69 51.88
CA MET A 39 11.54 23.99 50.47
C MET A 39 10.97 22.94 49.52
N VAL A 40 11.02 21.64 49.84
CA VAL A 40 10.44 20.56 49.02
C VAL A 40 8.91 20.62 49.02
N THR A 41 8.29 21.00 50.14
CA THR A 41 6.83 21.16 50.23
C THR A 41 6.36 22.44 49.53
N ASN A 42 7.09 23.56 49.71
CA ASN A 42 6.85 24.81 49.00
C ASN A 42 7.10 24.67 47.50
N THR A 43 8.11 23.90 47.05
CA THR A 43 8.33 23.63 45.62
C THR A 43 7.26 22.71 45.04
N LYS A 44 6.75 21.72 45.78
CA LYS A 44 5.58 20.94 45.35
C LYS A 44 4.31 21.78 45.26
N GLY A 45 4.06 22.68 46.23
CA GLY A 45 2.93 23.62 46.17
C GLY A 45 3.07 24.65 45.05
N ILE A 46 4.28 25.13 44.76
CA ILE A 46 4.58 26.02 43.62
C ILE A 46 4.45 25.28 42.29
N GLN A 47 4.87 24.01 42.21
CA GLN A 47 4.68 23.15 41.03
C GLN A 47 3.18 22.94 40.77
N GLU A 48 2.40 22.59 41.80
CA GLU A 48 0.96 22.42 41.68
C GLU A 48 0.25 23.72 41.28
N LEU A 49 0.68 24.85 41.84
CA LEU A 49 0.18 26.18 41.45
C LEU A 49 0.54 26.49 39.99
N SER A 50 1.77 26.20 39.56
CA SER A 50 2.22 26.38 38.17
C SER A 50 1.40 25.53 37.21
N ASP A 51 1.21 24.24 37.53
CA ASP A 51 0.40 23.32 36.72
C ASP A 51 -1.07 23.78 36.66
N ASN A 52 -1.61 24.31 37.76
CA ASN A 52 -2.96 24.88 37.80
C ASN A 52 -3.08 26.17 36.98
N TYR A 53 -2.06 27.03 36.99
CA TYR A 53 -2.00 28.20 36.12
C TYR A 53 -1.92 27.82 34.63
N GLU A 54 -1.13 26.79 34.28
CA GLU A 54 -1.07 26.29 32.91
C GLU A 54 -2.43 25.73 32.45
N LYS A 55 -3.09 24.92 33.31
CA LYS A 55 -4.44 24.42 33.05
C LYS A 55 -5.46 25.55 32.86
N LEU A 56 -5.43 26.56 33.72
CA LEU A 56 -6.32 27.71 33.63
C LEU A 56 -6.07 28.50 32.34
N ASN A 57 -4.80 28.74 31.98
CA ASN A 57 -4.43 29.42 30.74
C ASN A 57 -4.92 28.65 29.50
N ASN A 58 -4.73 27.33 29.47
CA ASN A 58 -5.24 26.47 28.41
C ASN A 58 -6.77 26.50 28.33
N LEU A 59 -7.46 26.51 29.47
CA LEU A 59 -8.92 26.61 29.52
C LEU A 59 -9.42 27.95 28.98
N LEU A 60 -8.79 29.06 29.39
CA LEU A 60 -9.12 30.40 28.92
C LEU A 60 -8.90 30.54 27.41
N ASN A 61 -7.81 29.98 26.88
CA ASN A 61 -7.56 29.94 25.43
C ASN A 61 -8.64 29.13 24.68
N ARG A 62 -9.07 27.98 25.22
CA ARG A 62 -10.18 27.19 24.65
C ARG A 62 -11.49 27.96 24.68
N TYR A 63 -11.80 28.63 25.78
CA TYR A 63 -13.01 29.45 25.91
C TYR A 63 -13.01 30.62 24.93
N SER A 64 -11.89 31.33 24.78
CA SER A 64 -11.72 32.41 23.80
C SER A 64 -11.92 31.92 22.36
N THR A 65 -11.34 30.76 22.02
CA THR A 65 -11.51 30.11 20.72
C THR A 65 -12.98 29.75 20.49
N LEU A 66 -13.65 29.15 21.47
CA LEU A 66 -15.05 28.76 21.37
C LEU A 66 -15.97 29.97 21.21
N ASN A 67 -15.73 31.04 21.97
CA ASN A 67 -16.50 32.28 21.84
C ASN A 67 -16.35 32.90 20.44
N THR A 68 -15.15 32.81 19.85
CA THR A 68 -14.90 33.23 18.46
C THR A 68 -15.66 32.33 17.48
N LEU A 69 -15.64 31.01 17.66
CA LEU A 69 -16.39 30.07 16.83
C LEU A 69 -17.90 30.33 16.88
N ILE A 70 -18.47 30.64 18.05
CA ILE A 70 -19.89 30.98 18.20
C ILE A 70 -20.22 32.24 17.36
N LYS A 71 -19.39 33.28 17.44
CA LYS A 71 -19.58 34.50 16.64
C LYS A 71 -19.50 34.24 15.14
N LEU A 72 -18.48 33.50 14.70
CA LEU A 72 -18.33 33.14 13.28
C LEU A 72 -19.48 32.25 12.77
N SER A 73 -19.98 31.34 13.61
CA SER A 73 -21.08 30.44 13.24
C SER A 73 -22.43 31.16 13.13
N ALA A 74 -22.61 32.27 13.86
CA ALA A 74 -23.80 33.10 13.80
C ALA A 74 -23.74 34.16 12.68
N ASP A 75 -22.60 34.33 12.02
CA ASP A 75 -22.41 35.27 10.90
C ASP A 75 -22.53 34.53 9.55
N PRO A 76 -23.61 34.77 8.77
CA PRO A 76 -23.80 34.10 7.48
C PRO A 76 -22.68 34.34 6.47
N SER A 77 -22.01 35.49 6.53
CA SER A 77 -20.91 35.82 5.62
C SER A 77 -19.66 35.00 5.92
N ALA A 78 -19.34 34.81 7.21
CA ALA A 78 -18.25 33.96 7.65
C ALA A 78 -18.51 32.49 7.31
N VAL A 79 -19.75 32.01 7.50
CA VAL A 79 -20.17 30.66 7.10
C VAL A 79 -20.06 30.46 5.58
N SER A 80 -20.54 31.41 4.78
CA SER A 80 -20.42 31.35 3.32
C SER A 80 -18.95 31.36 2.86
N GLY A 81 -18.10 32.18 3.48
CA GLY A 81 -16.66 32.19 3.24
C GLY A 81 -16.01 30.84 3.53
N ALA A 82 -16.36 30.21 4.65
CA ALA A 82 -15.88 28.88 5.00
C ALA A 82 -16.32 27.81 3.97
N ILE A 83 -17.58 27.85 3.51
CA ILE A 83 -18.10 26.96 2.46
C ILE A 83 -17.33 27.15 1.15
N ASN A 84 -17.06 28.40 0.74
CA ASN A 84 -16.31 28.68 -0.47
C ASN A 84 -14.87 28.13 -0.39
N ASN A 85 -14.22 28.29 0.76
CA ASN A 85 -12.89 27.70 1.00
C ASN A 85 -12.92 26.17 0.94
N LEU A 86 -13.94 25.53 1.51
CA LEU A 86 -14.11 24.08 1.44
C LEU A 86 -14.33 23.61 -0.01
N ASN A 87 -15.16 24.33 -0.79
CA ASN A 87 -15.40 24.01 -2.20
C ASN A 87 -14.14 24.18 -3.05
N ALA A 88 -13.34 25.22 -2.80
CA ALA A 88 -12.04 25.40 -3.44
C ALA A 88 -11.08 24.26 -3.08
N GLY A 89 -11.01 23.87 -1.80
CA GLY A 89 -10.21 22.74 -1.34
C GLY A 89 -10.64 21.42 -1.98
N ALA A 90 -11.95 21.15 -2.04
CA ALA A 90 -12.48 19.96 -2.70
C ALA A 90 -12.17 19.95 -4.21
N THR A 91 -12.26 21.10 -4.87
CA THR A 91 -11.88 21.24 -6.29
C THR A 91 -10.41 20.96 -6.50
N GLY A 92 -9.53 21.55 -5.67
CA GLY A 92 -8.09 21.31 -5.73
C GLY A 92 -7.70 19.86 -5.44
N LEU A 93 -8.45 19.16 -4.59
CA LEU A 93 -8.21 17.74 -4.30
C LEU A 93 -8.75 16.80 -5.38
N LEU A 94 -9.94 17.06 -5.92
CA LEU A 94 -10.64 16.09 -6.75
C LEU A 94 -10.47 16.35 -8.24
N LYS A 95 -10.50 17.62 -8.66
CA LYS A 95 -10.56 18.01 -10.08
C LYS A 95 -9.23 18.40 -10.68
N GLU A 96 -8.21 18.60 -9.84
CA GLU A 96 -6.85 18.87 -10.31
C GLU A 96 -6.00 17.60 -10.31
N LYS A 97 -4.99 17.57 -11.18
CA LYS A 97 -4.00 16.48 -11.26
C LYS A 97 -2.67 16.88 -10.64
N ILE A 98 -2.10 17.99 -11.12
CA ILE A 98 -0.75 18.42 -10.75
C ILE A 98 -0.69 18.90 -9.30
N ASN A 99 -1.60 19.80 -8.91
CA ASN A 99 -1.57 20.38 -7.56
C ASN A 99 -2.40 19.59 -6.53
N SER A 100 -3.11 18.54 -6.96
CA SER A 100 -3.87 17.70 -6.04
C SER A 100 -2.95 16.72 -5.30
N PRO A 101 -2.81 16.81 -3.98
CA PRO A 101 -2.08 15.81 -3.21
C PRO A 101 -2.72 14.42 -3.29
N ALA A 102 -4.05 14.36 -3.41
CA ALA A 102 -4.80 13.11 -3.52
C ALA A 102 -4.48 12.40 -4.85
N TYR A 103 -4.49 13.14 -5.97
CA TYR A 103 -4.09 12.60 -7.26
C TYR A 103 -2.62 12.14 -7.21
N GLN A 104 -1.70 12.96 -6.72
CA GLN A 104 -0.28 12.59 -6.68
C GLN A 104 -0.03 11.31 -5.85
N ALA A 105 -0.75 11.13 -4.74
CA ALA A 105 -0.66 9.91 -3.93
C ALA A 105 -1.12 8.65 -4.69
N VAL A 106 -2.26 8.71 -5.38
CA VAL A 106 -2.76 7.60 -6.20
C VAL A 106 -1.81 7.30 -7.36
N SER A 107 -1.30 8.35 -8.02
CA SER A 107 -0.30 8.23 -9.08
C SER A 107 0.93 7.48 -8.62
N LEU A 108 1.45 7.87 -7.45
CA LEU A 108 2.65 7.31 -6.88
C LEU A 108 2.45 5.82 -6.56
N ALA A 109 1.31 5.46 -5.94
CA ALA A 109 1.02 4.07 -5.61
C ALA A 109 0.94 3.17 -6.85
N LEU A 110 0.25 3.62 -7.91
CA LEU A 110 0.13 2.86 -9.17
C LEU A 110 1.48 2.74 -9.89
N ASN A 111 2.22 3.85 -10.02
CA ASN A 111 3.54 3.85 -10.66
C ASN A 111 4.55 3.01 -9.86
N ALA A 112 4.47 2.99 -8.53
CA ALA A 112 5.34 2.17 -7.70
C ALA A 112 5.03 0.67 -7.88
N ALA A 113 3.75 0.27 -7.94
CA ALA A 113 3.37 -1.11 -8.18
C ALA A 113 3.84 -1.62 -9.55
N VAL A 114 3.61 -0.83 -10.59
CA VAL A 114 4.12 -1.07 -11.96
C VAL A 114 5.64 -1.12 -11.98
N GLY A 115 6.30 -0.14 -11.34
CA GLY A 115 7.75 -0.03 -11.30
C GLY A 115 8.40 -1.21 -10.58
N LEU A 116 7.77 -1.70 -9.51
CA LEU A 116 8.18 -2.92 -8.82
C LEU A 116 8.14 -4.12 -9.78
N TRP A 117 7.03 -4.33 -10.47
CA TRP A 117 6.92 -5.43 -11.44
C TRP A 117 7.94 -5.31 -12.59
N ASN A 118 8.12 -4.10 -13.13
CA ASN A 118 9.15 -3.85 -14.16
C ASN A 118 10.57 -4.17 -13.66
N THR A 119 10.81 -4.03 -12.35
CA THR A 119 12.12 -4.30 -11.75
C THR A 119 12.35 -5.78 -11.50
N ILE A 120 11.33 -6.52 -11.02
CA ILE A 120 11.50 -7.91 -10.57
C ILE A 120 10.96 -8.96 -11.55
N GLY A 121 10.10 -8.56 -12.50
CA GLY A 121 9.34 -9.48 -13.35
C GLY A 121 10.20 -10.47 -14.11
N TYR A 122 11.34 -10.03 -14.63
CA TYR A 122 12.30 -10.90 -15.33
C TYR A 122 12.85 -12.06 -14.48
N ALA A 123 12.87 -11.90 -13.16
CA ALA A 123 13.39 -12.89 -12.22
C ALA A 123 12.29 -13.78 -11.63
N VAL A 124 11.01 -13.47 -11.88
CA VAL A 124 9.89 -14.27 -11.40
C VAL A 124 9.80 -15.56 -12.21
N MET A 125 10.02 -16.68 -11.53
CA MET A 125 9.90 -18.00 -12.12
C MET A 125 8.42 -18.42 -12.15
N CYS A 126 7.93 -18.86 -13.31
CA CYS A 126 6.56 -19.32 -13.47
C CYS A 126 6.47 -20.57 -14.36
N GLY A 127 5.43 -21.37 -14.16
CA GLY A 127 5.18 -22.61 -14.90
C GLY A 127 3.99 -23.38 -14.36
N ASN A 128 3.85 -24.63 -14.78
CA ASN A 128 2.77 -25.54 -14.37
C ASN A 128 3.26 -26.98 -14.19
N GLY A 129 4.54 -27.13 -13.88
CA GLY A 129 5.15 -28.42 -13.63
C GLY A 129 4.70 -29.10 -12.35
N ASN A 130 4.94 -30.41 -12.27
CA ASN A 130 4.59 -31.26 -11.13
C ASN A 130 5.82 -31.95 -10.51
N GLY A 131 7.04 -31.55 -10.88
CA GLY A 131 8.29 -32.11 -10.36
C GLY A 131 8.71 -33.46 -10.95
N THR A 132 8.06 -33.95 -12.02
CA THR A 132 8.34 -35.27 -12.63
C THR A 132 9.38 -35.25 -13.77
N GLY A 133 10.15 -34.15 -13.93
CA GLY A 133 11.29 -34.09 -14.84
C GLY A 133 10.96 -34.02 -16.34
N SER A 134 9.69 -33.86 -16.71
CA SER A 134 9.23 -33.65 -18.09
C SER A 134 8.61 -32.25 -18.20
N GLY A 135 9.19 -31.38 -19.04
CA GLY A 135 8.82 -29.95 -19.12
C GLY A 135 7.39 -29.73 -19.65
N PRO A 136 6.57 -28.88 -19.03
CA PRO A 136 5.11 -28.91 -19.18
C PRO A 136 4.56 -28.27 -20.47
N GLY A 137 5.41 -27.88 -21.43
CA GLY A 137 5.12 -26.84 -22.41
C GLY A 137 5.35 -25.44 -21.82
N SER A 138 5.23 -24.39 -22.62
CA SER A 138 5.46 -23.00 -22.19
C SER A 138 4.28 -22.10 -22.50
N VAL A 139 4.04 -21.10 -21.64
CA VAL A 139 3.12 -19.99 -21.92
C VAL A 139 3.92 -18.70 -21.95
N ILE A 140 3.82 -17.98 -23.06
CA ILE A 140 4.57 -16.76 -23.32
C ILE A 140 3.60 -15.59 -23.22
N PHE A 141 3.83 -14.72 -22.25
CA PHE A 141 3.06 -13.48 -22.07
C PHE A 141 3.77 -12.33 -22.77
N ASN A 142 3.06 -11.64 -23.67
CA ASN A 142 3.59 -10.50 -24.41
C ASN A 142 3.43 -9.19 -23.64
N GLU A 143 4.25 -8.21 -23.99
CA GLU A 143 4.28 -6.88 -23.34
C GLU A 143 4.62 -6.96 -21.85
N GLU A 144 5.47 -7.92 -21.46
CA GLU A 144 5.93 -8.14 -20.09
C GLU A 144 7.44 -7.84 -19.95
N PRO A 145 7.94 -7.45 -18.76
CA PRO A 145 9.34 -7.06 -18.56
C PRO A 145 10.25 -8.28 -18.42
N GLY A 146 10.47 -8.98 -19.54
CA GLY A 146 11.34 -10.15 -19.61
C GLY A 146 12.83 -9.81 -19.67
N GLN A 147 13.66 -10.83 -19.43
CA GLN A 147 15.11 -10.67 -19.48
C GLN A 147 15.57 -10.39 -20.92
N HIS A 148 15.97 -9.15 -21.21
CA HIS A 148 16.34 -8.68 -22.55
C HIS A 148 15.24 -8.89 -23.60
N SER A 149 13.98 -8.94 -23.18
CA SER A 149 12.82 -9.18 -24.04
C SER A 149 11.61 -8.40 -23.54
N THR A 150 10.58 -8.29 -24.39
CA THR A 150 9.26 -7.77 -24.01
C THR A 150 8.27 -8.91 -23.75
N GLN A 151 8.78 -10.04 -23.29
CA GLN A 151 8.00 -11.27 -23.09
C GLN A 151 8.52 -12.04 -21.88
N ILE A 152 7.62 -12.51 -21.02
CA ILE A 152 7.94 -13.47 -19.97
C ILE A 152 7.45 -14.85 -20.40
N THR A 153 8.35 -15.83 -20.34
CA THR A 153 8.06 -17.23 -20.67
C THR A 153 7.92 -18.03 -19.38
N CYS A 154 6.76 -18.65 -19.18
CA CYS A 154 6.51 -19.56 -18.08
C CYS A 154 6.68 -21.01 -18.55
N ASP A 155 7.82 -21.61 -18.23
CA ASP A 155 8.25 -22.94 -18.70
C ASP A 155 8.78 -23.87 -17.59
N ARG A 156 8.63 -23.45 -16.33
CA ARG A 156 9.16 -24.19 -15.17
C ARG A 156 8.47 -25.53 -14.94
N TYR A 157 9.27 -26.57 -14.72
CA TYR A 157 8.83 -27.97 -14.52
C TYR A 157 8.64 -28.35 -13.06
N GLU A 158 9.13 -27.52 -12.14
CA GLU A 158 8.99 -27.68 -10.71
C GLU A 158 7.53 -27.46 -10.28
N SER A 159 7.14 -28.04 -9.15
CA SER A 159 5.82 -27.80 -8.55
C SER A 159 5.63 -26.32 -8.22
N THR A 160 4.42 -25.79 -8.42
CA THR A 160 4.09 -24.38 -8.14
C THR A 160 3.66 -24.17 -6.69
N GLY A 161 3.79 -22.94 -6.18
CA GLY A 161 3.29 -22.54 -4.86
C GLY A 161 4.27 -21.69 -4.03
N PRO A 162 3.96 -21.42 -2.75
CA PRO A 162 4.82 -20.61 -1.89
C PRO A 162 6.24 -21.18 -1.79
N GLY A 163 7.24 -20.31 -1.98
CA GLY A 163 8.66 -20.70 -2.01
C GLY A 163 9.09 -21.45 -3.28
N LYS A 164 8.23 -21.49 -4.31
CA LYS A 164 8.46 -22.18 -5.58
C LYS A 164 8.01 -21.29 -6.75
N SER A 165 7.99 -21.84 -7.97
CA SER A 165 7.50 -21.15 -9.16
C SER A 165 6.03 -20.75 -9.03
N MET A 166 5.68 -19.60 -9.61
CA MET A 166 4.30 -19.14 -9.73
C MET A 166 3.53 -20.01 -10.74
N SER A 167 2.26 -20.30 -10.47
CA SER A 167 1.44 -21.01 -11.45
C SER A 167 1.06 -20.11 -12.63
N ILE A 168 0.80 -20.71 -13.79
CA ILE A 168 0.32 -19.97 -14.96
C ILE A 168 -1.02 -19.25 -14.66
N GLU A 169 -1.90 -19.85 -13.86
CA GLU A 169 -3.16 -19.20 -13.48
C GLU A 169 -2.95 -17.94 -12.64
N GLU A 170 -2.00 -17.94 -11.69
CA GLU A 170 -1.66 -16.75 -10.92
C GLU A 170 -0.92 -15.71 -11.79
N PHE A 171 -0.04 -16.17 -12.69
CA PHE A 171 0.63 -15.27 -13.62
C PHE A 171 -0.36 -14.58 -14.57
N LYS A 172 -1.42 -15.26 -15.01
CA LYS A 172 -2.50 -14.64 -15.82
C LYS A 172 -3.18 -13.49 -15.09
N LYS A 173 -3.53 -13.67 -13.81
CA LYS A 173 -4.13 -12.60 -13.00
C LYS A 173 -3.19 -11.41 -12.87
N LEU A 174 -1.90 -11.69 -12.66
CA LEU A 174 -0.87 -10.66 -12.55
C LEU A 174 -0.73 -9.90 -13.87
N ASN A 175 -0.54 -10.61 -14.98
CA ASN A 175 -0.40 -10.03 -16.32
C ASN A 175 -1.65 -9.19 -16.66
N GLU A 176 -2.86 -9.70 -16.42
CA GLU A 176 -4.09 -8.92 -16.65
C GLU A 176 -4.08 -7.58 -15.90
N ALA A 177 -3.78 -7.60 -14.59
CA ALA A 177 -3.70 -6.39 -13.78
C ALA A 177 -2.59 -5.43 -14.27
N TYR A 178 -1.41 -5.97 -14.59
CA TYR A 178 -0.29 -5.21 -15.11
C TYR A 178 -0.63 -4.52 -16.43
N GLN A 179 -1.21 -5.26 -17.38
CA GLN A 179 -1.60 -4.76 -18.69
C GLN A 179 -2.68 -3.68 -18.59
N ILE A 180 -3.67 -3.88 -17.71
CA ILE A 180 -4.71 -2.87 -17.46
C ILE A 180 -4.08 -1.57 -16.97
N ILE A 181 -3.27 -1.63 -15.91
CA ILE A 181 -2.68 -0.42 -15.31
C ILE A 181 -1.73 0.24 -16.31
N GLN A 182 -0.84 -0.53 -16.94
CA GLN A 182 0.15 0.00 -17.87
C GLN A 182 -0.47 0.67 -19.09
N GLN A 183 -1.42 -0.01 -19.74
CA GLN A 183 -2.07 0.55 -20.91
C GLN A 183 -2.98 1.73 -20.55
N ALA A 184 -3.64 1.70 -19.39
CA ALA A 184 -4.43 2.84 -18.91
C ALA A 184 -3.55 4.06 -18.66
N LEU A 185 -2.41 3.91 -17.96
CA LEU A 185 -1.46 4.99 -17.72
C LEU A 185 -0.89 5.54 -19.04
N LYS A 186 -0.54 4.66 -19.99
CA LYS A 186 0.02 5.06 -21.29
C LYS A 186 -1.01 5.77 -22.18
N LYS A 187 -2.22 5.21 -22.34
CA LYS A 187 -3.28 5.78 -23.19
C LYS A 187 -3.86 7.07 -22.60
N GLY A 188 -4.01 7.13 -21.28
CA GLY A 188 -4.56 8.29 -20.58
C GLY A 188 -3.57 9.40 -20.28
N SER A 189 -2.27 9.22 -20.60
CA SER A 189 -1.18 10.10 -20.13
C SER A 189 -1.25 10.33 -18.60
N GLY A 190 -1.44 9.23 -17.87
CA GLY A 190 -1.86 9.22 -16.47
C GLY A 190 -3.30 8.74 -16.30
N PHE A 191 -3.80 8.78 -15.06
CA PHE A 191 -5.19 8.39 -14.74
C PHE A 191 -6.10 9.64 -14.74
N PRO A 192 -7.44 9.50 -14.80
CA PRO A 192 -8.35 10.64 -14.79
C PRO A 192 -8.30 11.41 -13.46
N GLU A 193 -8.84 12.63 -13.43
CA GLU A 193 -9.07 13.32 -12.15
C GLU A 193 -10.09 12.54 -11.30
N LEU A 194 -10.08 12.78 -9.98
CA LEU A 194 -10.76 11.93 -9.00
C LEU A 194 -12.25 12.29 -8.80
N GLY A 195 -12.69 13.45 -9.27
CA GLY A 195 -14.04 13.98 -9.05
C GLY A 195 -15.07 13.62 -10.12
N GLY A 196 -14.66 13.07 -11.27
CA GLY A 196 -15.53 12.73 -12.39
C GLY A 196 -15.87 11.24 -12.53
N ASN A 197 -16.65 10.91 -13.56
CA ASN A 197 -17.11 9.54 -13.85
C ASN A 197 -16.02 8.62 -14.47
N GLY A 198 -14.75 9.01 -14.37
CA GLY A 198 -13.62 8.30 -14.95
C GLY A 198 -13.58 8.30 -16.48
N THR A 199 -12.67 7.53 -17.06
CA THR A 199 -12.54 7.33 -18.51
C THR A 199 -12.45 5.85 -18.81
N LYS A 200 -13.16 5.39 -19.84
CA LYS A 200 -13.09 4.00 -20.29
C LYS A 200 -11.86 3.81 -21.17
N VAL A 201 -11.07 2.78 -20.88
CA VAL A 201 -9.91 2.39 -21.67
C VAL A 201 -10.11 0.95 -22.12
N SER A 202 -10.00 0.70 -23.43
CA SER A 202 -9.91 -0.66 -23.96
C SER A 202 -8.47 -1.13 -23.83
N VAL A 203 -8.26 -2.31 -23.28
CA VAL A 203 -6.96 -2.94 -23.03
C VAL A 203 -6.94 -4.25 -23.80
N THR A 204 -5.81 -4.54 -24.45
CA THR A 204 -5.63 -5.77 -25.22
C THR A 204 -4.25 -6.31 -24.92
N TYR A 205 -4.15 -7.57 -24.54
CA TYR A 205 -2.88 -8.24 -24.28
C TYR A 205 -2.95 -9.64 -24.86
N THR A 206 -1.80 -10.24 -25.13
CA THR A 206 -1.77 -11.55 -25.79
C THR A 206 -0.83 -12.50 -25.08
N TYR A 207 -1.20 -13.77 -25.07
CA TYR A 207 -0.31 -14.84 -24.63
C TYR A 207 -0.42 -16.05 -25.54
N GLU A 208 0.68 -16.79 -25.66
CA GLU A 208 0.80 -17.94 -26.56
C GLU A 208 1.27 -19.18 -25.79
N CYS A 209 0.58 -20.30 -26.02
CA CYS A 209 0.98 -21.62 -25.55
C CYS A 209 1.86 -22.29 -26.61
N LYS A 210 3.01 -22.81 -26.20
CA LYS A 210 3.87 -23.67 -27.04
C LYS A 210 4.06 -25.01 -26.37
N GLN A 211 3.50 -26.04 -26.97
CA GLN A 211 3.63 -27.42 -26.51
C GLN A 211 4.78 -28.10 -27.25
N SER A 212 5.77 -28.60 -26.51
CA SER A 212 6.87 -29.39 -27.08
C SER A 212 6.60 -30.89 -27.00
N ASN A 213 5.78 -31.37 -26.06
CA ASN A 213 5.46 -32.78 -25.81
C ASN A 213 4.07 -32.95 -25.16
N ASN A 214 3.46 -34.15 -25.23
CA ASN A 214 2.21 -34.49 -24.55
C ASN A 214 2.42 -34.74 -23.05
N ILE A 215 2.32 -33.70 -22.21
CA ILE A 215 2.58 -33.80 -20.77
C ILE A 215 1.45 -33.10 -19.98
N ASN A 216 0.96 -33.76 -18.92
CA ASN A 216 0.07 -33.23 -17.88
C ASN A 216 -1.16 -32.41 -18.35
N GLY A 217 -1.93 -32.96 -19.30
CA GLY A 217 -3.13 -32.29 -19.84
C GLY A 217 -2.83 -31.13 -20.81
N GLY A 218 -1.56 -30.91 -21.18
CA GLY A 218 -1.11 -29.91 -22.15
C GLY A 218 -1.11 -28.47 -21.61
N VAL A 219 -0.24 -27.60 -22.15
CA VAL A 219 -0.38 -26.14 -21.92
C VAL A 219 -1.64 -25.58 -22.57
N GLU A 220 -2.23 -26.31 -23.51
CA GLU A 220 -3.41 -25.87 -24.23
C GLU A 220 -4.61 -25.60 -23.31
N GLN A 221 -4.71 -26.22 -22.14
CA GLN A 221 -5.73 -25.89 -21.14
C GLN A 221 -5.69 -24.41 -20.68
N PHE A 222 -4.55 -23.74 -20.87
CA PHE A 222 -4.42 -22.30 -20.62
C PHE A 222 -4.73 -21.45 -21.86
N CYS A 223 -4.70 -21.99 -23.07
CA CYS A 223 -5.04 -21.27 -24.30
C CYS A 223 -6.33 -21.77 -24.97
N GLN A 224 -7.12 -22.58 -24.26
CA GLN A 224 -8.45 -23.03 -24.67
C GLN A 224 -9.49 -22.46 -23.71
N ALA A 225 -10.69 -22.18 -24.22
CA ALA A 225 -11.82 -21.84 -23.36
C ALA A 225 -12.13 -23.03 -22.43
N LYS A 226 -12.32 -22.79 -21.12
CA LYS A 226 -12.87 -23.80 -20.19
C LYS A 226 -14.33 -24.06 -20.56
N ASN A 227 -14.58 -24.86 -21.59
CA ASN A 227 -15.92 -25.39 -21.85
C ASN A 227 -16.24 -26.40 -20.75
N GLY A 228 -17.39 -26.23 -20.09
CA GLY A 228 -17.87 -27.16 -19.07
C GLY A 228 -17.87 -28.60 -19.60
N SER A 229 -17.26 -29.49 -18.82
CA SER A 229 -17.24 -30.95 -18.95
C SER A 229 -17.67 -31.57 -20.28
N GLY A 230 -16.68 -32.08 -21.02
CA GLY A 230 -16.87 -33.18 -21.95
C GLY A 230 -16.64 -32.84 -23.42
N SER A 231 -15.48 -33.17 -23.95
CA SER A 231 -15.36 -34.12 -25.06
C SER A 231 -13.90 -34.30 -25.47
N ASN A 232 -13.52 -35.57 -25.54
CA ASN A 232 -12.33 -36.04 -26.22
C ASN A 232 -12.26 -35.50 -27.65
N GLY A 233 -11.07 -35.04 -28.04
CA GLY A 233 -10.55 -35.15 -29.39
C GLY A 233 -11.35 -34.47 -30.50
N SER A 234 -11.02 -33.21 -30.77
CA SER A 234 -10.97 -32.73 -32.16
C SER A 234 -10.01 -31.56 -32.29
N SER A 235 -8.91 -31.85 -32.98
CA SER A 235 -8.06 -30.86 -33.64
C SER A 235 -8.93 -30.11 -34.64
N GLY A 236 -9.39 -28.93 -34.25
CA GLY A 236 -10.17 -28.03 -35.10
C GLY A 236 -9.67 -26.61 -34.90
N ASN A 237 -9.35 -25.93 -36.01
CA ASN A 237 -9.11 -24.48 -36.08
C ASN A 237 -10.37 -23.73 -35.60
N GLY A 238 -10.55 -23.66 -34.28
CA GLY A 238 -11.73 -23.09 -33.65
C GLY A 238 -11.35 -21.83 -32.89
N THR A 239 -11.81 -20.68 -33.38
CA THR A 239 -11.84 -19.47 -32.55
C THR A 239 -12.96 -19.61 -31.54
N SER A 240 -12.68 -19.42 -30.25
CA SER A 240 -13.67 -19.44 -29.19
C SER A 240 -13.55 -18.18 -28.33
N THR A 241 -14.66 -17.70 -27.79
CA THR A 241 -14.70 -16.47 -26.99
C THR A 241 -15.30 -16.77 -25.62
N GLN A 242 -14.65 -16.29 -24.57
CA GLN A 242 -15.14 -16.34 -23.21
C GLN A 242 -15.35 -14.92 -22.70
N MET A 243 -16.46 -14.69 -22.02
CA MET A 243 -16.70 -13.44 -21.31
C MET A 243 -16.72 -13.71 -19.81
N THR A 244 -15.95 -12.94 -19.06
CA THR A 244 -15.98 -12.90 -17.60
C THR A 244 -16.28 -11.48 -17.14
N ASN A 245 -16.85 -11.35 -15.94
CA ASN A 245 -17.02 -10.06 -15.30
C ASN A 245 -16.18 -10.05 -14.02
N GLN A 246 -15.31 -9.06 -13.90
CA GLN A 246 -14.50 -8.82 -12.70
C GLN A 246 -14.69 -7.37 -12.29
N ASP A 247 -15.17 -7.15 -11.06
CA ASP A 247 -15.40 -5.82 -10.48
C ASP A 247 -16.21 -4.85 -11.37
N GLY A 248 -17.20 -5.38 -12.08
CA GLY A 248 -18.06 -4.61 -12.99
C GLY A 248 -17.44 -4.32 -14.37
N VAL A 249 -16.25 -4.84 -14.65
CA VAL A 249 -15.61 -4.79 -15.98
C VAL A 249 -15.84 -6.11 -16.71
N THR A 250 -16.34 -6.02 -17.95
CA THR A 250 -16.46 -7.18 -18.83
C THR A 250 -15.13 -7.43 -19.54
N ILE A 251 -14.56 -8.60 -19.31
CA ILE A 251 -13.35 -9.09 -19.96
C ILE A 251 -13.78 -10.08 -21.03
N THR A 252 -13.37 -9.83 -22.27
CA THR A 252 -13.61 -10.72 -23.40
C THR A 252 -12.28 -11.34 -23.79
N THR A 253 -12.11 -12.63 -23.56
CA THR A 253 -10.95 -13.38 -24.03
C THR A 253 -11.30 -14.15 -25.28
N THR A 254 -10.57 -13.92 -26.36
CA THR A 254 -10.67 -14.68 -27.60
C THR A 254 -9.50 -15.64 -27.71
N TYR A 255 -9.81 -16.93 -27.74
CA TYR A 255 -8.86 -18.01 -27.94
C TYR A 255 -8.85 -18.42 -29.40
N ASN A 256 -7.66 -18.49 -30.00
CA ASN A 256 -7.45 -18.93 -31.37
C ASN A 256 -6.26 -19.90 -31.40
N ASN A 257 -6.57 -21.20 -31.47
CA ASN A 257 -5.60 -22.29 -31.39
C ASN A 257 -4.73 -22.20 -30.14
N ASN A 258 -3.46 -21.84 -30.32
CA ASN A 258 -2.47 -21.75 -29.25
C ASN A 258 -2.27 -20.32 -28.75
N LYS A 259 -3.10 -19.35 -29.17
CA LYS A 259 -3.02 -17.94 -28.77
C LYS A 259 -4.30 -17.49 -28.10
N ALA A 260 -4.17 -16.57 -27.16
CA ALA A 260 -5.28 -15.85 -26.55
C ALA A 260 -5.06 -14.34 -26.66
N THR A 261 -6.15 -13.58 -26.80
CA THR A 261 -6.19 -12.12 -26.87
C THR A 261 -7.33 -11.59 -26.00
#